data_AF-A0A1I7UT91-F1
#
_entry.id   AF-A0A1I7UT91-F1
#
_cell.length_a   1.000
_cell.length_b   1.000
_cell.length_c   1.000
_cell.angle_alpha   90.00
_cell.angle_beta   90.00
_cell.angle_gamma   90.00
#
_symmetry.space_group_name_H-M   'P 1'
#
loop_
_entity.id
_entity.type
_entity.pdbx_description
1 polymer ?
#
loop_
_entity_poly.entity_id
_entity_poly.type
_entity_poly.pdbx_seq_one_letter_code
_entity_poly.pdbx_strand_id
1 'polypeptide(L)'
;MVSLWKRDVQDFREILDFLDEIFRIKEISFTMDSEDSQFAMLLMEHVVSKNLKIGSVDWRQLIKNGEMAERLLTASTGATDLKIKGFDIFFFRFNHFHLFRMDELRIEHASWITAEQVVDLRNCKRIRLGSVWFDEESINKILLEYMKNPGQLQELRMLFNCRIKMEEAMTGLNIAETQEGNNWREPKYWFTTDNGIRFLAMREPTGTVVIKRIG
;
A
#
# COMPACT_ATOMS: atom_id res chain seq x y z
N MET A 1 -25.36 -1.40 32.38
CA MET A 1 -25.77 -1.74 31.00
C MET A 1 -24.54 -2.15 30.22
N VAL A 2 -24.40 -3.44 29.91
CA VAL A 2 -23.51 -3.86 28.82
C VAL A 2 -24.17 -3.33 27.56
N SER A 3 -23.47 -2.46 26.85
CA SER A 3 -23.96 -1.84 25.63
C SER A 3 -24.21 -2.90 24.56
N LEU A 4 -25.28 -2.73 23.76
CA LEU A 4 -25.70 -3.69 22.72
C LEU A 4 -24.55 -4.09 21.79
N TRP A 5 -23.68 -3.15 21.41
CA TRP A 5 -22.50 -3.40 20.58
C TRP A 5 -21.52 -4.42 21.16
N LYS A 6 -21.37 -4.52 22.49
CA LYS A 6 -20.50 -5.55 23.09
C LYS A 6 -21.08 -6.95 22.94
N ARG A 7 -22.41 -7.07 22.95
CA ARG A 7 -23.09 -8.36 22.72
C ARG A 7 -22.91 -8.77 21.26
N ASP A 8 -23.13 -7.85 20.33
CA ASP A 8 -22.97 -8.14 18.90
C ASP A 8 -21.54 -8.61 18.57
N VAL A 9 -20.50 -7.95 19.10
CA VAL A 9 -19.11 -8.40 18.89
C VAL A 9 -18.87 -9.79 19.44
N GLN A 10 -19.39 -10.11 20.63
CA GLN A 10 -19.21 -11.41 21.26
C GLN A 10 -19.92 -12.51 20.45
N ASP A 11 -21.16 -12.27 20.04
CA ASP A 11 -21.95 -13.22 19.26
C ASP A 11 -21.25 -13.53 17.92
N PHE A 12 -20.70 -12.52 17.24
CA PHE A 12 -19.92 -12.73 16.01
C PHE A 12 -18.63 -13.52 16.24
N ARG A 13 -17.93 -13.28 17.35
CA ARG A 13 -16.71 -14.04 17.70
C ARG A 13 -17.04 -15.50 17.92
N GLU A 14 -18.12 -15.80 18.62
CA GLU A 14 -18.60 -17.17 18.87
C GLU A 14 -19.00 -17.87 17.56
N ILE A 15 -19.71 -17.16 16.67
CA ILE A 15 -20.06 -17.69 15.35
C ILE A 15 -18.79 -17.99 14.54
N LEU A 16 -17.82 -17.07 14.50
CA LEU A 16 -16.60 -17.29 13.75
C LEU A 16 -15.79 -18.46 14.30
N ASP A 17 -15.67 -18.55 15.63
CA ASP A 17 -14.97 -19.65 16.30
C ASP A 17 -15.64 -21.00 15.98
N PHE A 18 -16.97 -21.06 16.01
CA PHE A 18 -17.74 -22.24 15.63
C PHE A 18 -17.55 -22.62 14.15
N LEU A 19 -17.58 -21.64 13.25
CA LEU A 19 -17.35 -21.88 11.83
C LEU A 19 -15.91 -22.36 11.57
N ASP A 20 -14.92 -21.79 12.24
CA ASP A 20 -13.54 -22.22 12.11
C ASP A 20 -13.34 -23.65 12.63
N GLU A 21 -13.96 -24.02 13.74
CA GLU A 21 -13.90 -25.38 14.30
C GLU A 21 -14.40 -26.43 13.29
N ILE A 22 -15.50 -26.14 12.61
CA ILE A 22 -16.15 -27.07 11.66
C ILE A 22 -15.44 -27.06 10.30
N PHE A 23 -15.20 -25.87 9.75
CA PHE A 23 -14.78 -25.71 8.36
C PHE A 23 -13.27 -25.54 8.18
N ARG A 24 -12.52 -25.29 9.27
CA ARG A 24 -11.08 -25.01 9.28
C ARG A 24 -10.74 -23.91 8.29
N ILE A 25 -11.19 -22.69 8.61
CA ILE A 25 -11.12 -21.56 7.71
C ILE A 25 -9.66 -21.26 7.40
N LYS A 26 -9.29 -21.35 6.12
CA LYS A 26 -7.91 -21.11 5.68
C LYS A 26 -7.59 -19.63 5.54
N GLU A 27 -8.59 -18.83 5.21
CA GLU A 27 -8.42 -17.43 4.84
C GLU A 27 -9.73 -16.66 4.99
N ILE A 28 -9.64 -15.41 5.46
CA ILE A 28 -10.78 -14.50 5.64
C ILE A 28 -10.54 -13.20 4.86
N SER A 29 -11.57 -12.72 4.18
CA SER A 29 -11.55 -11.43 3.48
C SER A 29 -12.55 -10.46 4.08
N PHE A 30 -12.16 -9.20 4.16
CA PHE A 30 -12.96 -8.12 4.70
C PHE A 30 -13.28 -7.09 3.62
N THR A 31 -14.56 -6.75 3.46
CA THR A 31 -15.01 -5.58 2.69
C THR A 31 -15.77 -4.68 3.64
N MET A 32 -15.28 -3.46 3.83
CA MET A 32 -15.80 -2.51 4.82
C MET A 32 -16.35 -1.29 4.14
N ASP A 33 -17.68 -1.24 4.11
CA ASP A 33 -18.54 -0.15 3.69
C ASP A 33 -19.36 0.44 4.85
N SER A 34 -19.35 -0.19 6.02
CA SER A 34 -20.15 0.19 7.18
C SER A 34 -19.70 1.47 7.90
N GLU A 35 -20.66 2.22 8.44
CA GLU A 35 -20.41 3.37 9.34
C GLU A 35 -19.77 2.96 10.68
N ASP A 36 -19.96 1.70 11.13
CA ASP A 36 -19.37 1.20 12.37
C ASP A 36 -18.00 0.57 12.14
N SER A 37 -17.05 1.45 11.84
CA SER A 37 -15.63 1.11 11.73
C SER A 37 -15.05 0.45 12.98
N GLN A 38 -15.58 0.73 14.18
CA GLN A 38 -15.06 0.14 15.42
C GLN A 38 -15.39 -1.34 15.51
N PHE A 39 -16.63 -1.71 15.18
CA PHE A 39 -17.06 -3.10 15.12
C PHE A 39 -16.20 -3.92 14.13
N ALA A 40 -16.02 -3.40 12.92
CA ALA A 40 -15.16 -4.02 11.90
C ALA A 40 -13.73 -4.27 12.40
N MET A 41 -13.14 -3.28 13.08
CA MET A 41 -11.81 -3.40 13.65
C MET A 41 -11.71 -4.50 14.71
N LEU A 42 -12.70 -4.59 15.60
CA LEU A 42 -12.72 -5.62 16.65
C LEU A 42 -12.82 -7.05 16.08
N LEU A 43 -13.46 -7.21 14.92
CA LEU A 43 -13.50 -8.49 14.20
C LEU A 43 -12.17 -8.82 13.55
N MET A 44 -11.54 -7.85 12.86
CA MET A 44 -10.22 -8.04 12.26
C MET A 44 -9.17 -8.42 13.30
N GLU A 45 -9.17 -7.74 14.45
CA GLU A 45 -8.28 -8.07 15.57
C GLU A 45 -8.52 -9.46 16.15
N HIS A 46 -9.79 -9.89 16.22
CA HIS A 46 -10.12 -11.25 16.65
C HIS A 46 -9.58 -12.29 15.67
N VAL A 47 -9.74 -12.09 14.36
CA VAL A 47 -9.15 -12.94 13.32
C VAL A 47 -7.63 -13.06 13.47
N VAL A 48 -6.94 -11.94 13.69
CA VAL A 48 -5.49 -11.93 13.94
C VAL A 48 -5.15 -12.70 15.23
N SER A 49 -5.91 -12.51 16.32
CA SER A 49 -5.68 -13.18 17.60
C SER A 49 -5.83 -14.71 17.53
N LYS A 50 -6.62 -15.20 16.56
CA LYS A 50 -6.81 -16.63 16.27
C LYS A 50 -5.77 -17.18 15.30
N ASN A 51 -4.79 -16.36 14.87
CA ASN A 51 -3.82 -16.69 13.84
C ASN A 51 -4.46 -17.12 12.51
N LEU A 52 -5.68 -16.65 12.24
CA LEU A 52 -6.34 -16.90 10.97
C LEU A 52 -5.74 -15.97 9.90
N LYS A 53 -5.52 -16.51 8.70
CA LYS A 53 -4.93 -15.74 7.60
C LYS A 53 -5.96 -14.72 7.10
N ILE A 54 -5.55 -13.46 7.01
CA ILE A 54 -6.30 -12.46 6.27
C ILE A 54 -5.90 -12.55 4.80
N GLY A 55 -6.87 -12.79 3.92
CA GLY A 55 -6.68 -12.79 2.47
C GLY A 55 -6.63 -11.37 1.96
N SER A 56 -7.75 -10.67 2.05
CA SER A 56 -7.88 -9.31 1.54
C SER A 56 -8.66 -8.37 2.47
N VAL A 57 -8.35 -7.09 2.38
CA VAL A 57 -9.05 -6.01 3.10
C VAL A 57 -9.37 -4.89 2.12
N ASP A 58 -10.64 -4.58 1.90
CA ASP A 58 -11.12 -3.41 1.14
C ASP A 58 -11.83 -2.44 2.08
N TRP A 59 -11.09 -1.44 2.57
CA TRP A 59 -11.59 -0.40 3.47
C TRP A 59 -11.94 0.88 2.71
N ARG A 60 -13.24 1.07 2.45
CA ARG A 60 -13.71 2.12 1.52
C ARG A 60 -13.93 3.49 2.16
N GLN A 61 -13.96 3.56 3.49
CA GLN A 61 -14.16 4.83 4.19
C GLN A 61 -12.82 5.52 4.52
N LEU A 62 -12.84 6.84 4.61
CA LEU A 62 -11.70 7.59 5.13
C LEU A 62 -11.59 7.35 6.64
N ILE A 63 -10.41 6.97 7.10
CA ILE A 63 -10.15 6.80 8.52
C ILE A 63 -9.69 8.13 9.10
N LYS A 64 -10.42 8.60 10.11
CA LYS A 64 -10.25 9.91 10.74
C LYS A 64 -9.52 9.86 12.09
N ASN A 65 -9.17 8.66 12.55
CA ASN A 65 -8.52 8.44 13.83
C ASN A 65 -7.18 7.71 13.62
N GLY A 66 -6.09 8.28 14.13
CA GLY A 66 -4.74 7.73 14.01
C GLY A 66 -4.60 6.36 14.68
N GLU A 67 -5.23 6.17 15.84
CA GLU A 67 -5.23 4.87 16.52
C GLU A 67 -5.90 3.80 15.65
N MET A 68 -7.03 4.14 15.03
CA MET A 68 -7.74 3.22 14.15
C MET A 68 -6.94 2.91 12.87
N ALA A 69 -6.26 3.90 12.31
CA ALA A 69 -5.37 3.72 11.17
C ALA A 69 -4.20 2.78 11.50
N GLU A 70 -3.56 2.98 12.65
CA GLU A 70 -2.47 2.13 13.12
C GLU A 70 -2.94 0.69 13.37
N ARG A 71 -4.08 0.52 14.04
CA ARG A 71 -4.68 -0.79 14.30
C ARG A 71 -5.03 -1.51 13.00
N LEU A 72 -5.64 -0.82 12.03
CA LEU A 72 -5.95 -1.38 10.71
C LEU A 72 -4.70 -1.84 9.97
N LEU A 73 -3.68 -0.99 9.88
CA LEU A 73 -2.44 -1.32 9.19
C LEU A 73 -1.71 -2.47 9.87
N THR A 74 -1.71 -2.50 11.21
CA THR A 74 -1.10 -3.58 12.00
C THR A 74 -1.82 -4.91 11.78
N ALA A 75 -3.15 -4.92 11.89
CA ALA A 75 -3.95 -6.12 11.65
C ALA A 75 -3.80 -6.63 10.20
N SER A 76 -3.56 -5.72 9.25
CA SER A 76 -3.41 -6.06 7.83
C SER A 76 -2.00 -6.48 7.42
N THR A 77 -1.01 -6.48 8.32
CA THR A 77 0.40 -6.81 7.98
C THR A 77 0.57 -8.16 7.28
N GLY A 78 -0.24 -9.15 7.64
CA GLY A 78 -0.25 -10.50 7.05
C GLY A 78 -1.20 -10.68 5.87
N ALA A 79 -1.88 -9.63 5.41
CA ALA A 79 -2.83 -9.73 4.31
C ALA A 79 -2.12 -10.00 2.97
N THR A 80 -2.82 -10.67 2.04
CA THR A 80 -2.36 -10.82 0.66
C THR A 80 -2.66 -9.55 -0.14
N ASP A 81 -3.83 -8.96 0.05
CA ASP A 81 -4.23 -7.72 -0.62
C ASP A 81 -4.80 -6.69 0.38
N LEU A 82 -4.36 -5.43 0.28
CA LEU A 82 -4.88 -4.34 1.08
C LEU A 82 -5.26 -3.17 0.18
N LYS A 83 -6.53 -2.76 0.25
CA LYS A 83 -7.04 -1.56 -0.38
C LYS A 83 -7.67 -0.67 0.67
N ILE A 84 -7.15 0.54 0.83
CA ILE A 84 -7.70 1.55 1.72
C ILE A 84 -7.95 2.84 0.95
N LYS A 85 -9.05 3.52 1.26
CA LYS A 85 -9.31 4.85 0.72
C LYS A 85 -8.25 5.85 1.19
N GLY A 86 -7.78 5.74 2.43
CA GLY A 86 -6.72 6.58 2.97
C GLY A 86 -7.15 7.23 4.28
N PHE A 87 -6.39 8.23 4.72
CA PHE A 87 -6.52 8.83 6.05
C PHE A 87 -6.81 10.32 5.93
N ASP A 88 -7.79 10.77 6.70
CA ASP A 88 -8.11 12.19 6.88
C ASP A 88 -7.40 12.69 8.15
N ILE A 89 -6.08 12.49 8.18
CA ILE A 89 -5.25 12.74 9.36
C ILE A 89 -3.96 13.38 8.88
N PHE A 90 -3.73 14.61 9.31
CA PHE A 90 -2.47 15.29 9.08
C PHE A 90 -1.37 14.63 9.92
N PHE A 91 -0.21 14.37 9.32
CA PHE A 91 0.99 13.85 9.99
C PHE A 91 0.90 12.43 10.56
N PHE A 92 -0.01 11.59 10.05
CA PHE A 92 -0.01 10.17 10.43
C PHE A 92 1.31 9.50 10.01
N ARG A 93 1.94 8.77 10.95
CA ARG A 93 3.19 8.06 10.72
C ARG A 93 3.03 6.60 11.13
N PHE A 94 3.36 5.71 10.22
CA PHE A 94 3.40 4.27 10.45
C PHE A 94 4.78 3.74 10.05
N ASN A 95 5.52 3.17 11.01
CA ASN A 95 6.92 2.77 10.81
C ASN A 95 7.09 1.27 10.53
N HIS A 96 5.98 0.54 10.37
CA HIS A 96 5.98 -0.93 10.24
C HIS A 96 5.67 -1.42 8.82
N PHE A 97 5.79 -0.55 7.81
CA PHE A 97 5.59 -0.92 6.41
C PHE A 97 6.54 -2.01 5.91
N HIS A 98 7.73 -2.10 6.49
CA HIS A 98 8.69 -3.17 6.21
C HIS A 98 8.16 -4.59 6.51
N LEU A 99 7.12 -4.70 7.35
CA LEU A 99 6.44 -5.97 7.65
C LEU A 99 5.49 -6.42 6.54
N PHE A 100 5.08 -5.53 5.64
CA PHE A 100 4.10 -5.85 4.61
C PHE A 100 4.72 -6.76 3.54
N ARG A 101 4.01 -7.83 3.18
CA ARG A 101 4.42 -8.81 2.16
C ARG A 101 3.27 -9.12 1.21
N MET A 102 2.54 -8.07 0.83
CA MET A 102 1.31 -8.15 0.05
C MET A 102 1.60 -8.33 -1.45
N ASP A 103 0.69 -8.99 -2.14
CA ASP A 103 0.68 -9.07 -3.60
C ASP A 103 0.14 -7.76 -4.22
N GLU A 104 -0.81 -7.10 -3.56
CA GLU A 104 -1.31 -5.78 -3.93
C GLU A 104 -1.57 -4.88 -2.70
N LEU A 105 -0.97 -3.70 -2.70
CA LEU A 105 -1.29 -2.61 -1.77
C LEU A 105 -1.82 -1.41 -2.56
N ARG A 106 -3.00 -0.92 -2.19
CA ARG A 106 -3.61 0.28 -2.75
C ARG A 106 -4.03 1.26 -1.65
N ILE A 107 -3.55 2.49 -1.74
CA ILE A 107 -3.92 3.60 -0.87
C ILE A 107 -4.41 4.73 -1.77
N GLU A 108 -5.71 5.06 -1.77
CA GLU A 108 -6.25 6.06 -2.72
C GLU A 108 -5.86 7.50 -2.37
N HIS A 109 -5.77 7.82 -1.09
CA HIS A 109 -5.32 9.10 -0.56
C HIS A 109 -4.09 8.88 0.33
N ALA A 110 -2.93 8.91 -0.32
CA ALA A 110 -1.61 8.66 0.27
C ALA A 110 -0.81 9.96 0.44
N SER A 111 -1.45 11.12 0.59
CA SER A 111 -0.76 12.41 0.78
C SER A 111 0.08 12.50 2.05
N TRP A 112 -0.17 11.62 3.02
CA TRP A 112 0.53 11.54 4.29
C TRP A 112 1.79 10.64 4.25
N ILE A 113 1.96 9.81 3.20
CA ILE A 113 3.07 8.87 3.13
C ILE A 113 4.37 9.60 2.77
N THR A 114 5.49 9.21 3.39
CA THR A 114 6.81 9.76 3.06
C THR A 114 7.57 8.88 2.07
N ALA A 115 8.63 9.40 1.46
CA ALA A 115 9.50 8.65 0.57
C ALA A 115 10.12 7.42 1.26
N GLU A 116 10.54 7.55 2.53
CA GLU A 116 11.09 6.44 3.32
C GLU A 116 10.07 5.34 3.55
N GLN A 117 8.82 5.71 3.86
CA GLN A 117 7.74 4.75 4.04
C GLN A 117 7.41 4.02 2.73
N VAL A 118 7.51 4.70 1.58
CA VAL A 118 7.38 4.03 0.28
C VAL A 118 8.52 3.03 0.08
N VAL A 119 9.75 3.38 0.42
CA VAL A 119 10.89 2.46 0.32
C VAL A 119 10.69 1.20 1.17
N ASP A 120 10.11 1.35 2.36
CA ASP A 120 9.78 0.22 3.24
C ASP A 120 8.75 -0.74 2.65
N LEU A 121 7.95 -0.31 1.67
CA LEU A 121 6.98 -1.15 0.97
C LEU A 121 7.61 -2.06 -0.10
N ARG A 122 8.94 -2.05 -0.31
CA ARG A 122 9.64 -2.90 -1.31
C ARG A 122 9.38 -4.40 -1.19
N ASN A 123 8.86 -4.87 -0.05
CA ASN A 123 8.49 -6.26 0.17
C ASN A 123 7.11 -6.61 -0.42
N CYS A 124 6.31 -5.62 -0.82
CA CYS A 124 5.08 -5.82 -1.59
C CYS A 124 5.40 -5.99 -3.09
N LYS A 125 4.61 -6.79 -3.80
CA LYS A 125 4.80 -6.98 -5.25
C LYS A 125 4.30 -5.79 -6.06
N ARG A 126 3.07 -5.32 -5.78
CA ARG A 126 2.42 -4.24 -6.54
C ARG A 126 1.87 -3.19 -5.59
N ILE A 127 2.23 -1.93 -5.80
CA ILE A 127 1.85 -0.81 -4.95
C ILE A 127 1.18 0.26 -5.81
N ARG A 128 0.04 0.77 -5.35
CA ARG A 128 -0.71 1.87 -5.97
C ARG A 128 -1.01 2.94 -4.93
N LEU A 129 -0.36 4.09 -5.07
CA LEU A 129 -0.53 5.24 -4.19
C LEU A 129 -1.20 6.37 -4.97
N GLY A 130 -2.38 6.79 -4.51
CA GLY A 130 -3.11 7.91 -5.06
C GLY A 130 -2.83 9.21 -4.30
N SER A 131 -2.93 10.34 -4.99
CA SER A 131 -2.81 11.68 -4.41
C SER A 131 -1.56 11.89 -3.54
N VAL A 132 -0.40 11.34 -3.93
CA VAL A 132 0.86 11.55 -3.21
C VAL A 132 1.36 13.00 -3.36
N TRP A 133 2.07 13.48 -2.34
CA TRP A 133 2.65 14.83 -2.26
C TRP A 133 4.18 14.73 -2.25
N PHE A 134 4.72 14.26 -3.36
CA PHE A 134 6.16 14.13 -3.56
C PHE A 134 6.64 15.12 -4.61
N ASP A 135 7.87 15.59 -4.45
CA ASP A 135 8.65 16.29 -5.45
C ASP A 135 9.60 15.33 -6.18
N GLU A 136 10.32 15.86 -7.16
CA GLU A 136 11.31 15.12 -7.94
C GLU A 136 12.42 14.52 -7.06
N GLU A 137 12.85 15.22 -6.00
CA GLU A 137 13.87 14.74 -5.06
C GLU A 137 13.38 13.51 -4.29
N SER A 138 12.14 13.53 -3.80
CA SER A 138 11.52 12.40 -3.11
C SER A 138 11.42 11.16 -4.00
N ILE A 139 11.07 11.34 -5.28
CA ILE A 139 11.03 10.24 -6.25
C ILE A 139 12.44 9.72 -6.52
N ASN A 140 13.41 10.60 -6.72
CA ASN A 140 14.80 10.22 -6.94
C ASN A 140 15.34 9.38 -5.78
N LYS A 141 15.04 9.79 -4.55
CA LYS A 141 15.39 9.04 -3.32
C LYS A 141 14.79 7.64 -3.32
N ILE A 142 13.50 7.50 -3.66
CA ILE A 142 12.84 6.18 -3.76
C ILE A 142 13.55 5.30 -4.80
N LEU A 143 13.84 5.86 -5.98
CA LEU A 143 14.50 5.15 -7.07
C LEU A 143 15.92 4.69 -6.70
N LEU A 144 16.71 5.55 -6.07
CA LEU A 144 18.05 5.21 -5.60
C LEU A 144 18.04 4.07 -4.57
N GLU A 145 17.09 4.07 -3.64
CA GLU A 145 16.96 3.00 -2.65
C GLU A 145 16.52 1.68 -3.29
N TYR A 146 15.62 1.73 -4.28
CA TYR A 146 15.22 0.55 -5.04
C TYR A 146 16.32 0.03 -5.98
N MET A 147 17.23 0.89 -6.45
CA MET A 147 18.42 0.45 -7.17
C MET A 147 19.36 -0.40 -6.30
N LYS A 148 19.47 -0.09 -5.00
CA LYS A 148 20.26 -0.87 -4.05
C LYS A 148 19.56 -2.18 -3.70
N ASN A 149 18.27 -2.10 -3.34
CA ASN A 149 17.48 -3.26 -2.96
C ASN A 149 15.99 -3.07 -3.33
N PRO A 150 15.54 -3.64 -4.46
CA PRO A 150 14.14 -3.54 -4.87
C PRO A 150 13.22 -4.51 -4.12
N GLY A 151 13.75 -5.42 -3.29
CA GLY A 151 12.95 -6.44 -2.60
C GLY A 151 12.14 -7.32 -3.57
N GLN A 152 10.84 -7.45 -3.31
CA GLN A 152 9.90 -8.18 -4.14
C GLN A 152 9.14 -7.28 -5.13
N LEU A 153 9.44 -5.99 -5.16
CA LEU A 153 8.72 -5.03 -5.97
C LEU A 153 8.75 -5.40 -7.45
N GLN A 154 7.55 -5.46 -8.03
CA GLN A 154 7.31 -5.64 -9.45
C GLN A 154 6.75 -4.36 -10.08
N GLU A 155 5.90 -3.63 -9.36
CA GLU A 155 5.29 -2.40 -9.86
C GLU A 155 4.97 -1.41 -8.73
N LEU A 156 5.40 -0.16 -8.89
CA LEU A 156 4.98 0.99 -8.08
C LEU A 156 4.28 2.00 -9.00
N ARG A 157 3.04 2.35 -8.67
CA ARG A 157 2.27 3.41 -9.30
C ARG A 157 2.00 4.52 -8.30
N MET A 158 2.32 5.75 -8.66
CA MET A 158 2.11 6.93 -7.83
C MET A 158 1.37 7.98 -8.64
N LEU A 159 0.16 8.37 -8.22
CA LEU A 159 -0.59 9.48 -8.82
C LEU A 159 -0.31 10.75 -8.02
N PHE A 160 0.22 11.77 -8.69
CA PHE A 160 0.63 13.03 -8.09
C PHE A 160 -0.44 14.09 -8.28
N ASN A 161 -0.53 15.01 -7.30
CA ASN A 161 -1.35 16.21 -7.44
C ASN A 161 -0.60 17.37 -8.10
N CYS A 162 0.71 17.22 -8.32
CA CYS A 162 1.59 18.20 -8.93
C CYS A 162 2.20 17.66 -10.24
N ARG A 163 2.72 18.58 -11.07
CA ARG A 163 3.44 18.21 -12.29
C ARG A 163 4.86 17.79 -11.93
N ILE A 164 5.16 16.51 -12.13
CA ILE A 164 6.51 15.95 -11.97
C ILE A 164 7.27 16.01 -13.30
N LYS A 165 8.50 16.50 -13.24
CA LYS A 165 9.48 16.38 -14.34
C LYS A 165 10.30 15.11 -14.13
N MET A 166 10.04 14.10 -14.96
CA MET A 166 10.76 12.83 -14.85
C MET A 166 12.27 12.99 -15.03
N GLU A 167 12.74 13.86 -15.93
CA GLU A 167 14.16 14.12 -16.16
C GLU A 167 14.90 14.49 -14.87
N GLU A 168 14.32 15.40 -14.08
CA GLU A 168 14.88 15.84 -12.79
C GLU A 168 14.85 14.68 -11.78
N ALA A 169 13.75 13.92 -11.70
CA ALA A 169 13.63 12.75 -10.82
C ALA A 169 14.60 11.60 -11.17
N MET A 170 15.04 11.50 -12.42
CA MET A 170 15.98 10.47 -12.88
C MET A 170 17.46 10.86 -12.71
N THR A 171 17.76 12.07 -12.23
CA THR A 171 19.12 12.59 -12.07
C THR A 171 19.97 11.67 -11.18
N GLY A 172 21.18 11.32 -11.64
CA GLY A 172 22.11 10.49 -10.85
C GLY A 172 21.81 9.00 -10.84
N LEU A 173 20.75 8.54 -11.54
CA LEU A 173 20.52 7.11 -11.78
C LEU A 173 21.38 6.62 -12.95
N ASN A 174 21.81 5.35 -12.90
CA ASN A 174 22.49 4.70 -14.02
C ASN A 174 21.47 4.33 -15.11
N ILE A 175 21.09 5.31 -15.92
CA ILE A 175 20.14 5.14 -17.03
C ILE A 175 20.82 4.34 -18.14
N ALA A 176 20.27 3.16 -18.45
CA ALA A 176 20.77 2.28 -19.50
C ALA A 176 20.22 2.65 -20.88
N GLU A 177 18.98 3.12 -20.93
CA GLU A 177 18.28 3.46 -22.18
C GLU A 177 17.23 4.54 -21.88
N THR A 178 17.11 5.50 -22.80
CA THR A 178 16.03 6.49 -22.80
C THR A 178 15.32 6.40 -24.13
N GLN A 179 13.99 6.30 -24.09
CA GLN A 179 13.16 6.44 -25.28
C GLN A 179 12.49 7.82 -25.21
N GLU A 180 12.80 8.67 -26.17
CA GLU A 180 12.17 9.97 -26.28
C GLU A 180 10.64 9.83 -26.38
N GLY A 181 9.98 10.71 -25.64
CA GLY A 181 8.56 10.91 -25.71
C GLY A 181 8.13 11.50 -27.05
N ASN A 182 6.82 11.53 -27.30
CA ASN A 182 6.24 12.40 -28.31
C ASN A 182 5.38 13.47 -27.62
N ASN A 183 4.74 14.37 -28.37
CA ASN A 183 3.92 15.45 -27.79
C ASN A 183 2.84 14.98 -26.79
N TRP A 184 2.49 13.69 -26.78
CA TRP A 184 1.47 13.09 -25.91
C TRP A 184 2.01 12.11 -24.86
N ARG A 185 3.27 11.70 -24.98
CA ARG A 185 3.87 10.67 -24.12
C ARG A 185 5.18 11.19 -23.58
N GLU A 186 5.30 11.20 -22.25
CA GLU A 186 6.55 11.52 -21.57
C GLU A 186 7.63 10.47 -21.92
N PRO A 187 8.92 10.81 -21.81
CA PRO A 187 10.01 9.88 -22.03
C PRO A 187 9.92 8.66 -21.12
N LYS A 188 10.46 7.54 -21.61
CA LYS A 188 10.62 6.32 -20.84
C LYS A 188 12.08 6.12 -20.50
N TYR A 189 12.34 5.68 -19.28
CA TYR A 189 13.68 5.50 -18.75
C TYR A 189 13.85 4.06 -18.29
N TRP A 190 14.89 3.40 -18.78
CA TRP A 190 15.29 2.11 -18.27
C TRP A 190 16.56 2.27 -17.45
N PHE A 191 16.58 1.64 -16.28
CA PHE A 191 17.74 1.61 -15.41
C PHE A 191 17.90 0.20 -14.85
N THR A 192 19.12 -0.10 -14.43
CA THR A 192 19.50 -1.42 -13.91
C THR A 192 19.96 -1.25 -12.47
N THR A 193 19.39 -2.04 -11.56
CA THR A 193 19.82 -2.11 -10.15
C THR A 193 21.21 -2.72 -10.03
N ASP A 194 21.84 -2.58 -8.86
CA ASP A 194 23.16 -3.17 -8.58
C ASP A 194 23.17 -4.71 -8.74
N ASN A 195 22.02 -5.36 -8.56
CA ASN A 195 21.84 -6.80 -8.73
C ASN A 195 21.43 -7.22 -10.15
N GLY A 196 21.56 -6.34 -11.15
CA GLY A 196 21.26 -6.64 -12.55
C GLY A 196 19.77 -6.65 -12.93
N ILE A 197 18.86 -6.32 -12.00
CA ILE A 197 17.43 -6.23 -12.28
C ILE A 197 17.15 -4.96 -13.09
N ARG A 198 16.42 -5.09 -14.20
CA ARG A 198 16.03 -3.95 -15.04
C ARG A 198 14.66 -3.41 -14.64
N PHE A 199 14.55 -2.09 -14.58
CA PHE A 199 13.30 -1.37 -14.35
C PHE A 199 13.01 -0.41 -15.50
N LEU A 200 11.72 -0.13 -15.70
CA LEU A 200 11.17 0.91 -16.55
C LEU A 200 10.49 1.94 -15.65
N ALA A 201 10.90 3.20 -15.73
CA ALA A 201 10.19 4.34 -15.17
C ALA A 201 9.58 5.19 -16.29
N MET A 202 8.32 5.58 -16.12
CA MET A 202 7.62 6.46 -17.05
C MET A 202 6.47 7.20 -16.36
N ARG A 203 6.01 8.28 -16.98
CA ARG A 203 4.82 9.03 -16.56
C ARG A 203 3.69 8.82 -17.55
N GLU A 204 2.56 8.34 -17.06
CA GLU A 204 1.32 8.17 -17.83
C GLU A 204 0.62 9.53 -18.05
N PRO A 205 -0.25 9.67 -19.07
CA PRO A 205 -0.99 10.91 -19.34
C PRO A 205 -1.87 11.39 -18.17
N THR A 206 -2.29 10.47 -17.29
CA THR A 206 -3.03 10.75 -16.06
C THR A 206 -2.20 11.46 -15.00
N GLY A 207 -0.89 11.64 -15.22
CA GLY A 207 0.05 12.13 -14.20
C GLY A 207 0.57 11.04 -13.28
N THR A 208 0.23 9.76 -13.52
CA THR A 208 0.75 8.63 -12.74
C THR A 208 2.20 8.32 -13.14
N VAL A 209 3.13 8.33 -12.19
CA VAL A 209 4.46 7.75 -12.39
C VAL A 209 4.38 6.25 -12.14
N VAL A 210 4.92 5.48 -13.07
CA VAL A 210 4.96 4.02 -13.04
C VAL A 210 6.40 3.58 -13.05
N ILE A 211 6.79 2.80 -12.05
CA ILE A 211 8.09 2.12 -11.95
C ILE A 211 7.80 0.63 -12.00
N LYS A 212 8.29 -0.05 -13.04
CA LYS A 212 7.94 -1.45 -13.32
C LYS A 212 9.19 -2.27 -13.57
N ARG A 213 9.30 -3.40 -12.86
CA ARG A 213 10.35 -4.40 -13.08
C ARG A 213 10.13 -5.09 -14.42
N ILE A 214 11.19 -5.23 -15.20
CA ILE A 214 11.21 -5.98 -16.46
C ILE A 214 11.89 -7.32 -16.16
N GLY A 215 11.16 -8.41 -16.39
CA GLY A 215 11.65 -9.79 -16.25
C GLY A 215 12.29 -10.31 -17.52
#